data_AF-A0A7Y7TPJ3-F1
#
_entry.id   AF-A0A7Y7TPJ3-F1
#
_cell.length_a   1.000
_cell.length_b   1.000
_cell.length_c   1.000
_cell.angle_alpha   90.00
_cell.angle_beta   90.00
_cell.angle_gamma   90.00
#
_symmetry.space_group_name_H-M   'P 1'
#
loop_
_entity.id
_entity.type
_entity.pdbx_description
1 polymer ?
#
loop_
_entity_poly.entity_id
_entity_poly.type
_entity_poly.pdbx_seq_one_letter_code
_entity_poly.pdbx_strand_id
1 'polypeptide(L)'
;MKTATAHNFHVPLPAGVYSRLRSEAERQHKPATQLVKQVVEYWLDEQEKLALHEEIACYAAEVARTGDDLDEQLEAASLEHLAGEKQS
;
A
#
# COMPACT_ATOMS: atom_id res chain seq x y z
N MET A 1 10.00 -21.43 -21.32
CA MET A 1 9.36 -20.20 -20.80
C MET A 1 7.87 -20.29 -21.16
N LYS A 2 6.96 -20.40 -20.18
CA LYS A 2 5.52 -20.40 -20.47
C LYS A 2 5.14 -18.99 -20.91
N THR A 3 4.75 -18.82 -22.17
CA THR A 3 4.14 -17.57 -22.63
C THR A 3 2.82 -17.38 -21.89
N ALA A 4 2.74 -16.34 -21.06
CA ALA A 4 1.49 -15.98 -20.41
C ALA A 4 0.44 -15.64 -21.47
N THR A 5 -0.74 -16.24 -21.36
CA THR A 5 -1.86 -16.00 -22.27
C THR A 5 -2.36 -14.57 -22.08
N ALA A 6 -2.18 -13.71 -23.08
CA ALA A 6 -2.64 -12.32 -23.02
C ALA A 6 -4.13 -12.24 -23.35
N HIS A 7 -4.89 -11.54 -22.50
CA HIS A 7 -6.32 -11.27 -22.70
C HIS A 7 -6.51 -9.77 -22.94
N ASN A 8 -7.35 -9.41 -23.92
CA ASN A 8 -7.59 -8.00 -24.26
C ASN A 8 -8.81 -7.46 -23.50
N PHE A 9 -8.64 -6.31 -22.85
CA PHE A 9 -9.71 -5.60 -22.16
C PHE A 9 -9.98 -4.28 -22.91
N HIS A 10 -11.18 -4.11 -23.45
CA HIS A 10 -11.57 -2.90 -24.19
C HIS A 10 -12.17 -1.87 -23.25
N VAL A 11 -11.45 -0.77 -23.00
CA VAL A 11 -11.88 0.32 -22.12
C VAL A 11 -11.97 1.62 -22.90
N PRO A 12 -13.18 2.13 -23.20
CA PRO A 12 -13.32 3.47 -23.76
C PRO A 12 -12.87 4.49 -22.71
N LEU A 13 -11.89 5.32 -23.08
CA LEU A 13 -11.38 6.38 -22.21
C LEU A 13 -12.09 7.71 -22.53
N PRO A 14 -12.41 8.52 -21.50
CA PRO A 14 -12.82 9.91 -21.73
C PRO A 14 -11.75 10.67 -22.52
N ALA A 15 -12.16 11.53 -23.45
CA ALA A 15 -11.24 12.22 -24.37
C ALA A 15 -10.09 12.95 -23.66
N GLY A 16 -10.37 13.61 -22.52
CA GLY A 16 -9.34 14.28 -21.74
C GLY A 16 -8.30 13.34 -21.12
N VAL A 17 -8.74 12.16 -20.65
CA VAL A 17 -7.85 11.12 -20.12
C VAL A 17 -7.00 10.54 -21.24
N TYR A 18 -7.61 10.23 -22.39
CA TYR A 18 -6.92 9.74 -23.57
C TYR A 18 -5.81 10.71 -24.03
N SER A 19 -6.14 12.01 -24.15
CA SER A 19 -5.16 13.02 -24.57
C SER A 19 -3.99 13.13 -23.60
N ARG A 20 -4.25 13.17 -22.29
CA ARG A 20 -3.19 13.25 -21.26
C ARG A 20 -2.29 12.03 -21.28
N LEU A 21 -2.87 10.84 -21.35
CA LEU A 21 -2.13 9.59 -21.45
C LEU A 21 -1.28 9.54 -22.71
N ARG A 22 -1.81 10.03 -23.84
CA ARG A 22 -1.05 10.05 -25.08
C ARG A 22 0.13 11.02 -25.02
N SER A 23 -0.07 12.23 -24.52
CA SER A 23 1.03 13.19 -24.32
C SER A 23 2.09 12.67 -23.36
N GLU A 24 1.69 11.96 -22.30
CA GLU A 24 2.60 11.30 -21.37
C GLU A 24 3.44 10.22 -22.06
N ALA A 25 2.79 9.37 -22.85
CA ALA A 25 3.45 8.32 -23.61
C ALA A 25 4.46 8.89 -24.62
N GLU A 26 4.11 9.99 -25.30
CA GLU A 26 5.01 10.71 -26.20
C GLU A 26 6.21 11.28 -25.46
N ARG A 27 6.00 11.95 -24.33
CA ARG A 27 7.08 12.52 -23.51
C ARG A 27 8.05 11.44 -23.03
N GLN A 28 7.54 10.26 -22.69
CA GLN A 28 8.35 9.13 -22.23
C GLN A 28 8.92 8.26 -23.36
N HIS A 29 8.61 8.57 -24.63
CA HIS A 29 8.96 7.74 -25.79
C HIS A 29 8.53 6.27 -25.65
N LYS A 30 7.35 6.04 -25.06
CA LYS A 30 6.79 4.71 -24.81
C LYS A 30 5.42 4.57 -25.48
N PRO A 31 4.99 3.34 -25.81
CA PRO A 31 3.61 3.10 -26.24
C PRO A 31 2.61 3.45 -25.13
N ALA A 32 1.53 4.13 -25.46
CA ALA A 32 0.48 4.47 -24.48
C ALA A 32 -0.14 3.23 -23.83
N THR A 33 -0.23 2.12 -24.56
CA THR A 33 -0.69 0.83 -24.05
C THR A 33 0.23 0.25 -22.98
N GLN A 34 1.54 0.50 -23.06
CA GLN A 34 2.50 0.09 -22.03
C GLN A 34 2.29 0.91 -20.75
N LEU A 35 2.07 2.22 -20.87
CA LEU A 35 1.76 3.07 -19.71
C LEU A 35 0.47 2.63 -19.02
N VAL A 36 -0.58 2.30 -19.79
CA VAL A 36 -1.84 1.78 -19.22
C VAL A 36 -1.60 0.51 -18.44
N LYS A 37 -0.85 -0.45 -18.99
CA LYS A 37 -0.51 -1.70 -18.29
C LYS A 37 0.18 -1.42 -16.97
N GLN A 38 1.21 -0.57 -16.98
CA GLN A 38 1.96 -0.21 -15.78
C GLN A 38 1.10 0.49 -14.73
N VAL A 39 0.21 1.40 -15.15
CA VAL A 39 -0.71 2.08 -14.22
C VAL A 39 -1.70 1.10 -13.61
N VAL A 40 -2.24 0.17 -14.40
CA VAL A 40 -3.18 -0.84 -13.91
C VAL A 40 -2.49 -1.81 -12.94
N GLU A 41 -1.32 -2.32 -13.30
CA GLU A 41 -0.50 -3.19 -12.44
C GLU A 41 -0.21 -2.49 -11.10
N TYR A 42 0.34 -1.27 -11.15
CA TYR A 42 0.64 -0.49 -9.95
C TYR A 42 -0.61 -0.25 -9.09
N TRP A 43 -1.73 0.12 -9.71
CA TRP A 43 -2.96 0.39 -8.97
C TRP A 43 -3.49 -0.87 -8.27
N LEU A 44 -3.46 -2.04 -8.93
CA LEU A 44 -3.87 -3.30 -8.33
C LEU A 44 -2.99 -3.68 -7.13
N ASP A 45 -1.66 -3.58 -7.28
CA ASP A 45 -0.72 -3.85 -6.18
C ASP A 45 -0.98 -2.92 -4.98
N GLU A 46 -1.29 -1.64 -5.22
CA GLU A 46 -1.63 -0.70 -4.15
C GLU A 46 -2.98 -1.03 -3.50
N GLN A 47 -3.98 -1.49 -4.25
CA GLN A 47 -5.25 -1.93 -3.65
C GLN A 47 -5.06 -3.14 -2.72
N GLU A 48 -4.21 -4.10 -3.10
CA GLU A 48 -3.90 -5.25 -2.25
C GLU A 48 -3.20 -4.83 -0.95
N LYS A 49 -2.22 -3.92 -1.05
CA LYS A 49 -1.53 -3.39 0.14
C LYS A 49 -2.48 -2.63 1.06
N LEU A 50 -3.41 -1.85 0.51
CA LEU A 50 -4.38 -1.11 1.31
C LEU A 50 -5.33 -2.06 2.04
N ALA A 51 -5.83 -3.10 1.35
CA ALA A 51 -6.68 -4.12 1.96
C ALA A 51 -5.96 -4.84 3.10
N LEU A 52 -4.69 -5.21 2.90
CA LEU A 52 -3.86 -5.83 3.95
C LEU A 52 -3.67 -4.89 5.16
N HIS A 53 -3.36 -3.61 4.92
CA HIS A 53 -3.22 -2.65 6.01
C HIS A 53 -4.53 -2.47 6.79
N GLU A 54 -5.68 -2.46 6.11
CA GLU A 54 -6.98 -2.35 6.76
C GLU A 54 -7.28 -3.58 7.62
N GLU A 55 -6.96 -4.78 7.13
CA GLU A 55 -7.12 -6.02 7.91
C GLU A 55 -6.22 -6.03 9.16
N ILE A 56 -4.95 -5.64 9.02
CA ILE A 56 -4.03 -5.50 10.16
C ILE A 56 -4.54 -4.46 11.16
N ALA A 57 -5.04 -3.31 10.67
CA ALA A 57 -5.57 -2.27 11.54
C ALA A 57 -6.83 -2.73 12.28
N CYS A 58 -7.70 -3.49 11.62
CA CYS A 58 -8.89 -4.08 12.25
C CYS A 58 -8.48 -5.05 13.36
N TYR A 59 -7.58 -5.99 13.06
CA TYR A 59 -7.04 -6.93 14.05
C TYR A 59 -6.40 -6.19 15.23
N ALA A 60 -5.53 -5.21 14.96
CA ALA A 60 -4.90 -4.42 16.00
C ALA A 60 -5.92 -3.68 16.87
N ALA A 61 -6.99 -3.15 16.28
CA ALA A 61 -8.06 -2.48 17.03
C ALA A 61 -8.87 -3.46 17.90
N GLU A 62 -9.06 -4.71 17.45
CA GLU A 62 -9.70 -5.77 18.23
C GLU A 62 -8.84 -6.23 19.41
N VAL A 63 -7.53 -6.33 19.19
CA VAL A 63 -6.55 -6.83 20.18
C VAL A 63 -6.04 -5.71 21.09
N ALA A 64 -6.17 -4.44 20.70
CA ALA A 64 -5.79 -3.30 21.52
C ALA A 64 -6.47 -3.36 22.91
N ARG A 65 -5.69 -3.13 23.97
CA ARG A 65 -6.09 -3.25 25.38
C ARG A 65 -6.42 -4.67 25.85
N THR A 66 -6.09 -5.70 25.08
CA THR A 66 -5.99 -7.08 25.56
C THR A 66 -4.58 -7.37 26.07
N GLY A 67 -4.36 -8.53 26.70
CA GLY A 67 -3.03 -8.91 27.20
C GLY A 67 -1.95 -8.99 26.11
N ASP A 68 -2.34 -9.17 24.84
CA ASP A 68 -1.42 -9.21 23.70
C ASP A 68 -0.93 -7.81 23.25
N ASP A 69 -1.57 -6.74 23.74
CA ASP A 69 -1.17 -5.33 23.50
C ASP A 69 -0.16 -4.83 24.56
N LEU A 70 -0.04 -5.53 25.69
CA LEU A 70 0.83 -5.16 26.81
C LEU A 70 2.17 -5.92 26.73
N ASP A 71 3.26 -5.20 26.47
CA ASP A 71 4.62 -5.73 26.62
C ASP A 71 5.11 -5.48 28.06
N GLU A 72 5.01 -6.50 28.91
CA GLU A 72 5.40 -6.45 30.32
C GLU A 72 6.88 -6.02 30.52
N GLN A 73 7.77 -6.38 29.59
CA GLN A 73 9.18 -5.99 29.67
C GLN A 73 9.35 -4.50 29.37
N LEU A 74 8.59 -3.98 28.40
CA LEU A 74 8.58 -2.56 28.06
C LEU A 74 7.96 -1.71 29.19
N GLU A 75 6.89 -2.21 29.82
CA GLU A 75 6.30 -1.55 30.99
C GLU A 75 7.28 -1.49 32.16
N ALA A 76 7.93 -2.61 32.49
CA ALA A 76 8.92 -2.68 33.55
C ALA A 76 10.10 -1.71 33.31
N ALA A 77 10.64 -1.71 32.09
CA ALA A 77 11.72 -0.79 31.71
C ALA A 77 11.30 0.69 31.79
N SER A 78 10.05 1.01 31.44
CA SER A 78 9.50 2.37 31.56
C SER A 78 9.37 2.81 33.01
N LEU A 79 8.92 1.92 33.91
CA LEU A 79 8.84 2.20 35.34
C LEU A 79 10.21 2.43 35.97
N GLU A 80 11.22 1.62 35.59
CA GLU A 80 12.60 1.79 36.03
C GLU A 80 13.18 3.14 35.60
N HIS A 81 12.95 3.53 34.33
CA HIS A 81 13.40 4.82 33.82
C HIS A 81 12.77 6.00 34.58
N LEU A 82 11.44 5.96 34.76
CA LEU A 82 10.70 7.02 35.47
C LEU A 82 11.10 7.11 36.95
N ALA A 83 11.44 5.98 37.58
CA ALA A 83 11.93 5.94 38.95
C ALA A 83 13.34 6.54 39.08
N GLY A 84 14.20 6.33 38.08
CA GLY A 84 15.53 6.93 37.99
C GLY A 84 15.50 8.45 37.80
N GLU A 85 14.56 8.98 37.01
CA GLU A 85 14.41 10.43 36.79
C GLU A 85 13.95 11.18 38.04
N LYS A 86 13.15 10.56 38.91
CA LYS A 86 12.67 11.18 40.17
C LYS A 86 13.72 11.25 41.28
N GLN A 87 14.88 10.63 41.10
CA GLN A 87 15.96 10.59 42.08
C GLN A 87 17.13 11.54 41.75
N SER A 88 17.03 12.33 40.68
CA SER A 88 17.96 13.42 40.33
C SER A 88 17.38 14.78 40.70
#